data_AF-A0A1F8PLH9-F1
#
_entry.id   AF-A0A1F8PLH9-F1
#
_cell.length_a   1.000
_cell.length_b   1.000
_cell.length_c   1.000
_cell.angle_alpha   90.00
_cell.angle_beta   90.00
_cell.angle_gamma   90.00
#
_symmetry.space_group_name_H-M   'P 1'
#
loop_
_entity.id
_entity.type
_entity.pdbx_description
1 polymer ?
#
loop_
_entity_poly.entity_id
_entity_poly.type
_entity_poly.pdbx_seq_one_letter_code
_entity_poly.pdbx_strand_id
1 'polypeptide(L)'
;MERIGDVSSIERRLITELKEVFSDIQLAGKSKVDDLESSLEMLKTLRGLVYEKMNQIPHEALILKTAKLLQDEFYPNIHIEWLWNPRQTGKKSEPDLQGLDKEKVIVSAEITTSSKSQGTINTRMAFVLQKLSAMPGDKYYVVTTEDMEHSAKSKISSLGYQINILRV
;
A
#
# COMPACT_ATOMS: atom_id res chain seq x y z
N MET A 1 9.22 -6.73 -9.73
CA MET A 1 8.47 -5.47 -9.96
C MET A 1 8.03 -5.40 -11.41
N GLU A 2 6.87 -4.79 -11.69
CA GLU A 2 6.39 -4.52 -13.05
C GLU A 2 6.35 -3.01 -13.31
N ARG A 3 6.34 -2.58 -14.59
CA ARG A 3 6.25 -1.17 -14.95
C ARG A 3 4.82 -0.66 -14.78
N ILE A 4 4.66 0.52 -14.19
CA ILE A 4 3.37 1.23 -14.20
C ILE A 4 3.11 1.67 -15.66
N GLY A 5 2.11 1.04 -16.28
CA GLY A 5 1.65 1.36 -17.62
C GLY A 5 0.69 2.57 -17.64
N ASP A 6 -0.40 2.46 -18.41
CA ASP A 6 -1.46 3.47 -18.41
C ASP A 6 -2.18 3.52 -17.05
N VAL A 7 -1.90 4.56 -16.27
CA VAL A 7 -2.53 4.82 -14.96
C VAL A 7 -4.05 4.84 -15.08
N SER A 8 -4.62 5.42 -16.15
CA SER A 8 -6.08 5.46 -16.34
C SER A 8 -6.67 4.08 -16.55
N SER A 9 -5.94 3.16 -17.20
CA SER A 9 -6.37 1.77 -17.33
C SER A 9 -6.36 1.04 -15.98
N ILE A 10 -5.33 1.29 -15.16
CA ILE A 10 -5.22 0.71 -13.82
C ILE A 10 -6.35 1.22 -12.92
N GLU A 11 -6.64 2.53 -12.93
CA GLU A 11 -7.74 3.12 -12.17
C GLU A 11 -9.11 2.53 -12.56
N ARG A 12 -9.37 2.33 -13.87
CA ARG A 12 -10.59 1.66 -14.35
C ARG A 12 -10.71 0.22 -13.84
N ARG A 13 -9.59 -0.53 -13.79
CA ARG A 13 -9.56 -1.88 -13.20
C ARG A 13 -9.91 -1.81 -11.70
N LEU A 14 -9.26 -0.94 -10.93
CA LEU A 14 -9.52 -0.79 -9.49
C LEU A 14 -10.98 -0.41 -9.21
N ILE A 15 -11.58 0.48 -10.01
CA ILE A 15 -13.01 0.82 -9.90
C ILE A 15 -13.89 -0.41 -10.16
N THR A 16 -13.53 -1.26 -11.12
CA THR A 16 -14.27 -2.49 -11.42
C THR A 16 -14.19 -3.48 -10.26
N GLU A 17 -12.99 -3.68 -9.70
CA GLU A 17 -12.79 -4.54 -8.52
C GLU A 17 -13.55 -4.01 -7.29
N LEU A 18 -13.58 -2.69 -7.08
CA LEU A 18 -14.40 -2.08 -6.02
C LEU A 18 -15.90 -2.37 -6.22
N LYS A 19 -16.41 -2.25 -7.44
CA LYS A 19 -17.82 -2.57 -7.75
C LYS A 19 -18.15 -4.02 -7.44
N GLU A 20 -17.26 -4.95 -7.77
CA GLU A 20 -17.43 -6.37 -7.42
C GLU A 20 -17.48 -6.56 -5.90
N VAL A 21 -16.53 -5.99 -5.15
CA VAL A 21 -16.52 -6.08 -3.68
C VAL A 21 -17.82 -5.56 -3.07
N PHE A 22 -18.30 -4.40 -3.50
CA PHE A 22 -19.56 -3.85 -2.99
C PHE A 22 -20.77 -4.71 -3.38
N SER A 23 -20.76 -5.30 -4.58
CA SER A 23 -21.80 -6.24 -5.00
C SER A 23 -21.80 -7.50 -4.12
N ASP A 24 -20.63 -8.08 -3.83
CA ASP A 24 -20.49 -9.26 -2.96
C ASP A 24 -20.99 -8.98 -1.54
N ILE A 25 -20.63 -7.82 -0.99
CA ILE A 25 -21.12 -7.36 0.32
C ILE A 25 -22.65 -7.21 0.30
N GLN A 26 -23.21 -6.58 -0.73
CA GLN A 26 -24.66 -6.40 -0.87
C GLN A 26 -25.40 -7.74 -0.99
N LEU A 27 -24.85 -8.69 -1.75
CA LEU A 27 -25.44 -10.02 -1.91
C LEU A 27 -25.43 -10.78 -0.58
N ALA A 28 -24.32 -10.77 0.15
CA ALA A 28 -24.23 -11.40 1.46
C ALA A 28 -25.19 -10.76 2.47
N GLY A 29 -25.30 -9.42 2.48
CA GLY A 29 -26.14 -8.68 3.42
C GLY A 29 -27.65 -8.76 3.16
N LYS A 30 -28.11 -9.34 2.04
CA LYS A 30 -29.54 -9.55 1.75
C LYS A 30 -30.15 -10.72 2.53
N SER A 31 -29.32 -11.66 2.97
CA SER A 31 -29.76 -12.82 3.73
C SER A 31 -30.13 -12.40 5.16
N LYS A 32 -31.33 -12.77 5.63
CA LYS A 32 -31.72 -12.54 7.02
C LYS A 32 -30.85 -13.36 7.97
N VAL A 33 -30.51 -12.74 9.09
CA VAL A 33 -29.86 -13.40 10.23
C VAL A 33 -30.95 -14.01 11.09
N ASP A 34 -31.32 -15.25 10.77
CA ASP A 34 -32.40 -15.97 11.46
C ASP A 34 -31.87 -16.93 12.53
N ASP A 35 -30.62 -17.39 12.42
CA ASP A 35 -29.95 -18.25 13.40
C ASP A 35 -28.43 -18.01 13.46
N LEU A 36 -27.79 -18.49 14.53
CA LEU A 36 -26.37 -18.25 14.81
C LEU A 36 -25.44 -18.94 13.80
N GLU A 37 -25.75 -20.16 13.37
CA GLU A 37 -24.86 -20.97 12.54
C GLU A 37 -24.80 -20.41 11.11
N SER A 38 -25.96 -20.08 10.53
CA SER A 38 -26.04 -19.42 9.23
C SER A 38 -25.36 -18.06 9.22
N SER A 39 -25.44 -17.31 10.33
CA SER A 39 -24.76 -16.02 10.49
C SER A 39 -23.24 -16.15 10.54
N LEU A 40 -22.71 -17.18 11.20
CA LEU A 40 -21.26 -17.42 11.27
C LEU A 40 -20.69 -17.85 9.91
N GLU A 41 -21.41 -18.69 9.15
CA GLU A 41 -20.97 -19.08 7.80
C GLU A 41 -21.02 -17.91 6.81
N MET A 42 -21.99 -17.00 6.95
CA MET A 42 -22.04 -15.75 6.19
C MET A 42 -20.83 -14.86 6.48
N LEU A 43 -20.46 -14.67 7.75
CA LEU A 43 -19.27 -13.91 8.14
C LEU A 43 -17.99 -14.52 7.56
N LYS A 44 -17.88 -15.85 7.57
CA LYS A 44 -16.74 -16.57 7.00
C LYS A 44 -16.66 -16.41 5.49
N THR A 45 -17.81 -16.47 4.80
CA THR A 45 -17.91 -16.22 3.35
C THR A 45 -17.50 -14.81 3.00
N LEU A 46 -18.04 -13.81 3.70
CA LEU A 46 -17.66 -12.40 3.56
C LEU A 46 -16.16 -12.20 3.77
N ARG A 47 -15.60 -12.78 4.84
CA ARG A 47 -14.17 -12.71 5.10
C ARG A 47 -13.35 -13.33 3.96
N GLY A 48 -13.78 -14.45 3.40
CA GLY A 48 -13.10 -15.09 2.26
C GLY A 48 -13.15 -14.26 0.98
N LEU A 49 -14.30 -13.67 0.66
CA LEU A 49 -14.52 -12.91 -0.58
C LEU A 49 -13.89 -11.52 -0.53
N VAL A 50 -13.94 -10.87 0.62
CA VAL A 50 -13.78 -9.42 0.72
C VAL A 50 -12.46 -9.03 1.39
N TYR A 51 -11.94 -9.80 2.33
CA TYR A 51 -10.83 -9.36 3.18
C TYR A 51 -9.54 -9.09 2.41
N GLU A 52 -9.18 -9.96 1.46
CA GLU A 52 -7.97 -9.75 0.65
C GLU A 52 -8.12 -8.53 -0.26
N LYS A 53 -9.26 -8.42 -0.96
CA LYS A 53 -9.57 -7.28 -1.85
C LYS A 53 -9.60 -5.95 -1.08
N MET A 54 -10.19 -5.92 0.12
CA MET A 54 -10.22 -4.74 0.99
C MET A 54 -8.84 -4.29 1.46
N ASN A 55 -7.85 -5.18 1.49
CA ASN A 55 -6.47 -4.82 1.83
C ASN A 55 -5.64 -4.45 0.60
N GLN A 56 -5.81 -5.17 -0.52
CA GLN A 56 -5.03 -4.97 -1.75
C GLN A 56 -5.45 -3.71 -2.51
N ILE A 57 -6.76 -3.49 -2.73
CA ILE A 57 -7.22 -2.37 -3.55
C ILE A 57 -6.76 -1.01 -2.99
N PRO A 58 -6.90 -0.71 -1.67
CA PRO A 58 -6.41 0.55 -1.14
C PRO A 58 -4.89 0.68 -1.21
N HIS A 59 -4.15 -0.42 -1.11
CA HIS A 59 -2.68 -0.42 -1.20
C HIS A 59 -2.24 -0.09 -2.63
N GLU A 60 -2.82 -0.76 -3.64
CA GLU A 60 -2.58 -0.47 -5.06
C GLU A 60 -2.90 0.99 -5.40
N ALA A 61 -4.07 1.48 -4.97
CA ALA A 61 -4.47 2.87 -5.19
C ALA A 61 -3.52 3.88 -4.54
N LEU A 62 -3.04 3.58 -3.33
CA LEU A 62 -2.11 4.44 -2.61
C LEU A 62 -0.72 4.47 -3.27
N ILE A 63 -0.26 3.36 -3.86
CA ILE A 63 0.98 3.34 -4.65
C ILE A 63 0.87 4.30 -5.85
N LEU A 64 -0.23 4.25 -6.61
CA LEU A 64 -0.43 5.13 -7.76
C LEU A 64 -0.49 6.60 -7.36
N LYS A 65 -1.22 6.91 -6.28
CA LYS A 65 -1.30 8.27 -5.73
C LYS A 65 0.08 8.77 -5.30
N THR A 66 0.88 7.91 -4.68
CA THR A 66 2.26 8.20 -4.28
C THR A 66 3.15 8.48 -5.48
N ALA A 67 3.13 7.61 -6.51
CA ALA A 67 3.94 7.77 -7.70
C ALA A 67 3.65 9.11 -8.40
N LYS A 68 2.36 9.47 -8.50
CA LYS A 68 1.94 10.76 -9.04
C LYS A 68 2.44 11.92 -8.19
N LEU A 69 2.24 11.88 -6.87
CA LEU A 69 2.69 12.94 -5.97
C LEU A 69 4.21 13.15 -6.05
N LEU A 70 4.99 12.06 -6.04
CA LEU A 70 6.44 12.14 -6.17
C LEU A 70 6.86 12.74 -7.50
N GLN A 71 6.24 12.33 -8.60
CA GLN A 71 6.50 12.89 -9.93
C GLN A 71 6.19 14.39 -9.98
N ASP A 72 5.04 14.80 -9.45
CA ASP A 72 4.53 16.17 -9.59
C ASP A 72 5.22 17.15 -8.63
N GLU A 73 5.49 16.75 -7.39
CA GLU A 73 5.99 17.67 -6.33
C GLU A 73 7.49 17.57 -6.07
N PHE A 74 8.08 16.38 -6.18
CA PHE A 74 9.47 16.13 -5.78
C PHE A 74 10.42 16.01 -6.96
N TYR A 75 9.93 15.51 -8.10
CA TYR A 75 10.74 15.27 -9.30
C TYR A 75 10.11 15.82 -10.60
N PRO A 76 9.60 17.07 -10.63
CA PRO A 76 8.82 17.60 -11.76
C PRO A 76 9.59 17.70 -13.08
N ASN A 77 10.93 17.78 -13.02
CA ASN A 77 11.79 17.97 -14.18
C ASN A 77 12.57 16.72 -14.59
N ILE A 78 12.28 15.57 -13.97
CA ILE A 78 12.95 14.30 -14.24
C ILE A 78 11.92 13.34 -14.82
N HIS A 79 12.29 12.69 -15.92
CA HIS A 79 11.49 11.61 -16.47
C HIS A 79 11.72 10.34 -15.66
N ILE A 80 10.78 9.99 -14.79
CA ILE A 80 10.87 8.80 -13.96
C ILE A 80 10.09 7.65 -14.61
N GLU A 81 10.78 6.53 -14.81
CA GLU A 81 10.11 5.26 -15.06
C GLU A 81 9.73 4.63 -13.71
N TRP A 82 8.41 4.49 -13.48
CA TRP A 82 7.89 3.91 -12.25
C TRP A 82 7.70 2.41 -12.39
N LEU A 83 8.27 1.66 -11.44
CA LEU A 83 8.04 0.25 -11.23
C LEU A 83 7.31 0.04 -9.91
N TRP A 84 6.43 -0.95 -9.83
CA TRP A 84 5.68 -1.26 -8.61
C TRP A 84 5.57 -2.76 -8.34
N ASN A 85 5.25 -3.05 -7.08
CA ASN A 85 4.71 -4.33 -6.63
C ASN A 85 3.30 -4.06 -6.10
N PRO A 86 2.26 -4.17 -6.94
CA PRO A 86 0.90 -3.78 -6.57
C PRO A 86 0.32 -4.66 -5.45
N ARG A 87 0.75 -5.92 -5.39
CA ARG A 87 0.35 -6.86 -4.35
C ARG A 87 1.53 -7.13 -3.43
N GLN A 88 1.23 -7.52 -2.19
CA GLN A 88 2.23 -7.89 -1.16
C GLN A 88 2.94 -9.23 -1.46
N THR A 89 3.35 -9.43 -2.72
CA THR A 89 4.10 -10.57 -3.24
C THR A 89 5.56 -10.23 -3.53
N GLY A 90 5.98 -8.99 -3.25
CA GLY A 90 7.35 -8.52 -3.49
C GLY A 90 8.40 -9.30 -2.69
N LYS A 91 9.59 -9.46 -3.28
CA LYS A 91 10.74 -10.09 -2.60
C LYS A 91 11.28 -9.16 -1.50
N LYS A 92 12.03 -9.71 -0.54
CA LYS A 92 12.69 -8.94 0.54
C LYS A 92 13.61 -7.81 0.05
N SER A 93 13.99 -7.78 -1.22
CA SER A 93 14.85 -6.77 -1.83
C SER A 93 14.10 -5.73 -2.66
N GLU A 94 12.78 -5.86 -2.81
CA GLU A 94 11.99 -5.00 -3.68
C GLU A 94 11.09 -4.09 -2.82
N PRO A 95 11.02 -2.79 -3.14
CA PRO A 95 10.04 -1.88 -2.55
C PRO A 95 8.64 -2.08 -3.15
N ASP A 96 7.63 -1.45 -2.56
CA ASP A 96 6.29 -1.38 -3.14
C ASP A 96 6.29 -0.49 -4.40
N LEU A 97 7.10 0.57 -4.40
CA LEU A 97 7.26 1.50 -5.51
C LEU A 97 8.75 1.86 -5.71
N GLN A 98 9.19 1.92 -6.95
CA GLN A 98 10.56 2.27 -7.33
C GLN A 98 10.55 3.22 -8.53
N GLY A 99 11.35 4.28 -8.45
CA GLY A 99 11.54 5.24 -9.54
C GLY A 99 12.93 5.12 -10.16
N LEU A 100 12.98 5.01 -11.49
CA LEU A 100 14.21 4.94 -12.27
C LEU A 100 14.39 6.20 -13.12
N ASP A 101 15.60 6.77 -13.11
CA ASP A 101 16.07 7.74 -14.10
C ASP A 101 17.29 7.13 -14.82
N LYS A 102 17.19 6.92 -16.13
CA LYS A 102 18.23 6.27 -16.96
C LYS A 102 18.77 4.98 -16.33
N GLU A 103 17.85 4.08 -15.96
CA GLU A 103 18.13 2.78 -15.32
C GLU A 103 18.69 2.84 -13.88
N LYS A 104 18.97 4.04 -13.35
CA LYS A 104 19.42 4.22 -11.97
C LYS A 104 18.22 4.38 -11.06
N VAL A 105 18.19 3.62 -9.96
CA VAL A 105 17.21 3.82 -8.89
C VAL A 105 17.47 5.16 -8.19
N ILE A 106 16.49 6.06 -8.30
CA ILE A 106 16.50 7.36 -7.63
C ILE A 106 15.46 7.44 -6.51
N VAL A 107 14.45 6.57 -6.52
CA VAL A 107 13.41 6.49 -5.49
C VAL A 107 13.15 5.04 -5.11
N SER A 108 13.05 4.77 -3.82
CA SER A 108 12.50 3.52 -3.25
C SER A 108 11.45 3.87 -2.20
N ALA A 109 10.25 3.30 -2.29
CA ALA A 109 9.17 3.62 -1.36
C ALA A 109 8.40 2.38 -0.87
N GLU A 110 8.08 2.40 0.42
CA GLU A 110 7.23 1.40 1.08
C GLU A 110 5.90 2.05 1.47
N ILE A 111 4.79 1.39 1.16
CA ILE A 111 3.46 1.95 1.30
C ILE A 111 2.70 1.14 2.36
N THR A 112 2.09 1.83 3.33
CA THR A 112 1.20 1.18 4.30
C THR A 112 -0.16 1.87 4.36
N THR A 113 -1.21 1.04 4.30
CA THR A 113 -2.61 1.46 4.47
C THR A 113 -3.11 1.24 5.90
N SER A 114 -2.26 0.73 6.79
CA SER A 114 -2.59 0.51 8.20
C SER A 114 -2.96 1.83 8.86
N SER A 115 -4.03 1.84 9.65
CA SER A 115 -4.47 3.06 10.34
C SER A 115 -3.70 3.34 11.63
N LYS A 116 -3.14 2.30 12.29
CA LYS A 116 -2.42 2.40 13.56
C LYS A 116 -1.28 1.40 13.69
N SER A 117 -0.22 1.78 14.41
CA SER A 117 0.92 0.92 14.73
C SER A 117 0.71 0.22 16.07
N GLN A 118 0.06 -0.95 16.08
CA GLN A 118 -0.12 -1.76 17.28
C GLN A 118 0.21 -3.24 17.03
N GLY A 119 0.73 -3.91 18.06
CA GLY A 119 1.06 -5.33 18.01
C GLY A 119 1.98 -5.70 16.84
N THR A 120 1.50 -6.60 15.98
CA THR A 120 2.23 -7.11 14.81
C THR A 120 2.58 -6.04 13.79
N ILE A 121 1.77 -4.97 13.68
CA ILE A 121 2.02 -3.86 12.75
C ILE A 121 3.27 -3.08 13.16
N ASN A 122 3.50 -2.91 14.47
CA ASN A 122 4.66 -2.19 14.99
C ASN A 122 5.99 -2.93 14.69
N THR A 123 5.99 -4.26 14.82
CA THR A 123 7.13 -5.11 14.44
C THR A 123 7.34 -5.09 12.93
N ARG A 124 6.26 -5.17 12.15
CA ARG A 124 6.33 -5.09 10.69
C ARG A 124 6.90 -3.74 10.23
N MET A 125 6.48 -2.63 10.83
CA MET A 125 7.02 -1.29 10.53
C MET A 125 8.53 -1.24 10.76
N ALA A 126 9.03 -1.73 11.90
CA ALA A 126 10.47 -1.73 12.17
C ALA A 126 11.26 -2.53 11.12
N PHE A 127 10.77 -3.71 10.74
CA PHE A 127 11.37 -4.52 9.68
C PHE A 127 11.35 -3.82 8.31
N VAL A 128 10.22 -3.21 7.95
CA VAL A 128 10.06 -2.49 6.68
C VAL A 128 10.99 -1.28 6.62
N LEU A 129 11.10 -0.51 7.71
CA LEU A 129 12.02 0.63 7.80
C LEU A 129 13.49 0.20 7.69
N GLN A 130 13.86 -0.91 8.34
CA GLN A 130 15.20 -1.49 8.21
C GLN A 130 15.47 -1.91 6.76
N LYS A 131 14.53 -2.60 6.11
CA LYS A 131 14.62 -3.02 4.71
C LYS A 131 14.82 -1.80 3.81
N LEU A 132 13.94 -0.81 3.95
CA LEU A 132 13.96 0.42 3.16
C LEU A 132 15.25 1.21 3.37
N SER A 133 15.78 1.27 4.60
CA SER A 133 17.03 1.97 4.90
C SER A 133 18.24 1.45 4.10
N ALA A 134 18.20 0.20 3.62
CA ALA A 134 19.26 -0.40 2.81
C ALA A 134 19.07 -0.22 1.30
N MET A 135 17.93 0.32 0.85
CA MET A 135 17.61 0.47 -0.58
C MET A 135 18.29 1.68 -1.22
N PRO A 136 18.56 1.67 -2.54
CA PRO A 136 19.13 2.82 -3.23
C PRO A 136 18.12 3.95 -3.46
N GLY A 137 18.64 5.14 -3.75
CA GLY A 137 17.85 6.34 -4.00
C GLY A 137 17.29 6.98 -2.74
N ASP A 138 16.44 7.98 -2.94
CA ASP A 138 15.66 8.60 -1.89
C ASP A 138 14.60 7.62 -1.37
N LYS A 139 14.48 7.54 -0.05
CA LYS A 139 13.68 6.52 0.62
C LYS A 139 12.42 7.15 1.19
N TYR A 140 11.27 6.60 0.85
CA TYR A 140 9.98 7.11 1.32
C TYR A 140 9.19 6.04 2.05
N TYR A 141 8.77 6.33 3.28
CA TYR A 141 7.79 5.54 4.01
C TYR A 141 6.44 6.26 3.97
N VAL A 142 5.48 5.69 3.25
CA VAL A 142 4.20 6.33 2.97
C VAL A 142 3.12 5.80 3.90
N VAL A 143 2.41 6.72 4.54
CA VAL A 143 1.37 6.44 5.55
C VAL A 143 0.10 7.22 5.25
N THR A 144 -1.03 6.76 5.80
CA THR A 144 -2.34 7.44 5.64
C THR A 144 -2.80 8.19 6.90
N THR A 145 -2.15 7.99 8.05
CA THR A 145 -2.58 8.56 9.34
C THR A 145 -1.45 9.22 10.11
N GLU A 146 -1.82 10.19 10.95
CA GLU A 146 -0.88 10.89 11.85
C GLU A 146 -0.29 9.94 12.90
N ASP A 147 -1.07 8.99 13.40
CA ASP A 147 -0.59 7.96 14.34
C ASP A 147 0.55 7.13 13.73
N MET A 148 0.42 6.74 12.46
CA MET A 148 1.46 6.00 11.74
C MET A 148 2.66 6.87 11.42
N GLU A 149 2.43 8.13 11.02
CA GLU A 149 3.50 9.10 10.80
C GLU A 149 4.34 9.30 12.07
N HIS A 150 3.69 9.55 13.21
CA HIS A 150 4.36 9.73 14.50
C HIS A 150 5.16 8.49 14.90
N SER A 151 4.56 7.30 14.76
CA SER A 151 5.22 6.03 15.05
C SER A 151 6.45 5.80 14.17
N ALA A 152 6.34 6.09 12.87
CA ALA A 152 7.45 5.98 11.93
C ALA A 152 8.56 6.99 12.24
N LYS A 153 8.21 8.25 12.53
CA LYS A 153 9.16 9.31 12.94
C LYS A 153 9.99 8.89 14.15
N SER A 154 9.32 8.40 15.19
CA SER A 154 9.97 7.93 16.41
C SER A 154 10.98 6.81 16.11
N LYS A 155 10.58 5.80 15.32
CA LYS A 155 11.47 4.69 14.94
C LYS A 155 12.65 5.13 14.09
N ILE A 156 12.40 5.88 13.02
CA ILE A 156 13.42 6.40 12.11
C ILE A 156 14.47 7.20 12.89
N SER A 157 14.02 8.09 13.79
CA SER A 157 14.91 8.87 14.66
C SER A 157 15.71 7.98 15.61
N SER A 158 15.08 6.97 16.23
CA SER A 158 15.75 6.08 17.18
C SER A 158 16.81 5.18 16.52
N LEU A 159 16.59 4.81 15.25
CA LEU A 159 17.47 3.92 14.48
C LEU A 159 18.46 4.68 13.59
N GLY A 160 18.37 6.02 13.52
CA GLY A 160 19.24 6.85 12.71
C GLY A 160 19.05 6.67 11.20
N TYR A 161 17.86 6.27 10.74
CA TYR A 161 17.60 6.06 9.33
C TYR A 161 17.35 7.38 8.59
N GLN A 162 17.85 7.47 7.36
CA GLN A 162 17.55 8.58 6.44
C GLN A 162 16.39 8.17 5.53
N ILE A 163 15.17 8.29 6.05
CA ILE A 163 13.94 7.93 5.34
C ILE A 163 12.96 9.10 5.47
N ASN A 164 12.45 9.57 4.34
CA ASN A 164 11.40 10.57 4.29
C ASN A 164 10.06 9.91 4.63
N ILE A 165 9.22 10.58 5.43
CA ILE A 165 7.86 10.11 5.68
C ILE A 165 6.92 10.99 4.88
N LEU A 166 6.04 10.34 4.13
CA LEU A 166 5.05 11.01 3.31
C LEU A 166 3.65 10.58 3.78
N ARG A 167 2.86 11.54 4.25
CA ARG A 167 1.45 11.30 4.59
C ARG A 167 0.59 11.70 3.40
N VAL A 168 -0.25 10.77 2.94
CA VAL A 168 -1.05 10.89 1.70
C VAL A 168 -2.54 10.72 1.97
#